data_AF-A0A259S3H0-F1
#
_entry.id   AF-A0A259S3H0-F1
#
_cell.length_a   1.000
_cell.length_b   1.000
_cell.length_c   1.000
_cell.angle_alpha   90.00
_cell.angle_beta   90.00
_cell.angle_gamma   90.00
#
_symmetry.space_group_name_H-M   'P 1'
#
loop_
_entity.id
_entity.type
_entity.pdbx_description
1 polymer ?
#
loop_
_entity_poly.entity_id
_entity_poly.type
_entity_poly.pdbx_seq_one_letter_code
_entity_poly.pdbx_strand_id
1 'polypeptide(L)'
;LVTGLAVPALAISLVFWLPQLNYAVWQTFEPPAGAASLMVHGWLLVPLSAHFAFISPLKLMIVMPLLALIPLALIRLRPRIKVRRAPIWCGGEPVQSHSGATTALAFSNAMRVFYRFVYRPTNAINRRFDADSKPYFLKTLEFDYAQAPFFGPWLFQPAVRLVQALTRRILFLQNGLMNAYLAYIGILLLLIFAFALFWTPK
;
A
#
# COMPACT_ATOMS: atom_id res chain seq x y z
N LEU A 1 2.12 11.17 20.65
CA LEU A 1 1.32 10.30 21.54
C LEU A 1 0.03 10.97 22.00
N VAL A 2 0.09 12.17 22.58
CA VAL A 2 -1.10 12.91 23.04
C VAL A 2 -2.13 13.16 21.93
N THR A 3 -1.68 13.58 20.74
CA THR A 3 -2.55 13.77 19.56
C THR A 3 -3.15 12.48 19.02
N GLY A 4 -2.46 11.35 19.18
CA GLY A 4 -2.93 10.04 18.69
C GLY A 4 -4.04 9.43 19.55
N LEU A 5 -4.08 9.73 20.85
CA LEU A 5 -5.15 9.29 21.75
C LEU A 5 -6.33 10.27 21.80
N ALA A 6 -6.09 11.55 21.50
CA ALA A 6 -7.15 12.57 21.49
C ALA A 6 -8.23 12.31 20.44
N VAL A 7 -7.85 11.87 19.23
CA VAL A 7 -8.79 11.57 18.13
C VAL A 7 -9.76 10.42 18.48
N PRO A 8 -9.31 9.24 18.94
CA PRO A 8 -10.23 8.18 19.33
C PRO A 8 -11.04 8.53 20.58
N ALA A 9 -10.48 9.27 21.54
CA ALA A 9 -11.22 9.73 22.72
C ALA A 9 -12.39 10.65 22.34
N LEU A 10 -12.15 11.60 21.42
CA LEU A 10 -13.19 12.47 20.87
C LEU A 10 -14.25 11.66 20.12
N ALA A 11 -13.82 10.70 19.28
CA ALA A 11 -14.73 9.82 18.53
C ALA A 11 -15.63 8.95 19.43
N ILE A 12 -15.12 8.47 20.57
CA ILE A 12 -15.92 7.75 21.57
C ILE A 12 -16.88 8.71 22.27
N SER A 13 -16.41 9.91 22.63
CA SER A 13 -17.23 10.90 23.33
C SER A 13 -18.47 11.30 22.52
N LEU A 14 -18.37 11.34 21.19
CA LEU A 14 -19.47 11.67 20.28
C LEU A 14 -20.71 10.77 20.45
N VAL A 15 -20.53 9.48 20.81
CA VAL A 15 -21.65 8.56 21.09
C VAL A 15 -22.53 9.08 22.22
N PHE A 16 -21.92 9.72 23.23
CA PHE A 16 -22.62 10.24 24.41
C PHE A 16 -23.12 11.68 24.21
N TRP A 17 -22.40 12.50 23.45
CA TRP A 17 -22.74 13.90 23.22
C TRP A 17 -23.82 14.09 22.14
N LEU A 18 -23.87 13.27 21.09
CA LEU A 18 -24.86 13.40 20.01
C LEU A 18 -26.33 13.35 20.49
N PRO A 19 -26.73 12.45 21.41
CA PRO A 19 -28.09 12.44 21.96
C PRO A 19 -28.40 13.70 22.80
N GLN A 20 -27.40 14.27 23.47
CA GLN A 20 -27.54 15.47 24.30
C GLN A 20 -27.63 16.74 23.45
N LEU A 21 -26.90 16.79 22.34
CA LEU A 21 -26.99 17.86 21.34
C LEU A 21 -28.36 17.94 20.71
N ASN A 22 -29.06 16.79 20.56
CA ASN A 22 -30.47 16.79 20.19
C ASN A 22 -31.23 17.74 21.10
N TYR A 23 -31.17 17.58 22.43
CA TYR A 23 -31.90 18.42 23.38
C TYR A 23 -31.55 19.93 23.30
N ALA A 24 -30.31 20.28 22.99
CA ALA A 24 -29.83 21.67 23.02
C ALA A 24 -30.02 22.46 21.70
N VAL A 25 -30.00 21.79 20.54
CA VAL A 25 -30.01 22.44 19.21
C VAL A 25 -31.43 22.77 18.70
N TRP A 26 -32.48 22.16 19.27
CA TRP A 26 -33.88 22.35 18.85
C TRP A 26 -34.47 23.74 19.07
N GLN A 27 -33.74 24.69 19.66
CA GLN A 27 -34.23 26.08 19.79
C GLN A 27 -33.87 26.97 18.59
N THR A 28 -32.95 26.55 17.70
CA THR A 28 -32.39 27.44 16.66
C THR A 28 -32.42 26.93 15.23
N PHE A 29 -32.56 25.63 14.99
CA PHE A 29 -32.71 25.06 13.65
C PHE A 29 -33.86 24.04 13.65
N GLU A 30 -34.64 23.98 12.55
CA GLU A 30 -35.62 22.92 12.27
C GLU A 30 -35.02 21.86 11.33
N PRO A 31 -34.03 21.03 11.75
CA PRO A 31 -33.67 19.85 11.00
C PRO A 31 -34.80 18.79 11.10
N PRO A 32 -34.84 17.80 10.21
CA PRO A 32 -35.81 16.71 10.30
C PRO A 32 -35.76 16.07 11.69
N ALA A 33 -36.92 15.99 12.35
CA ALA A 33 -37.08 15.56 13.73
C ALA A 33 -36.23 14.31 14.05
N GLY A 34 -35.30 14.45 15.00
CA GLY A 34 -34.53 13.33 15.53
C GLY A 34 -33.31 12.87 14.71
N ALA A 35 -32.81 13.66 13.75
CA ALA A 35 -31.63 13.28 12.96
C ALA A 35 -30.42 12.85 13.82
N ALA A 36 -30.12 13.57 14.91
CA ALA A 36 -29.01 13.23 15.82
C ALA A 36 -29.23 11.91 16.57
N SER A 37 -30.46 11.62 16.99
CA SER A 37 -30.81 10.33 17.61
C SER A 37 -30.80 9.17 16.62
N LEU A 38 -31.08 9.43 15.33
CA LEU A 38 -30.99 8.42 14.28
C LEU A 38 -29.54 8.08 13.90
N MET A 39 -28.58 8.94 14.25
CA MET A 39 -27.14 8.71 14.03
C MET A 39 -26.49 7.82 15.10
N VAL A 40 -27.23 7.46 16.16
CA VAL A 40 -26.75 6.62 17.25
C VAL A 40 -27.70 5.45 17.44
N HIS A 41 -27.23 4.23 17.23
CA HIS A 41 -27.97 3.02 17.56
C HIS A 41 -27.29 2.31 18.75
N GLY A 42 -27.78 2.60 19.95
CA GLY A 42 -27.15 2.16 21.19
C GLY A 42 -25.74 2.74 21.34
N TRP A 43 -24.71 1.90 21.21
CA TRP A 43 -23.30 2.29 21.35
C TRP A 43 -22.63 2.50 19.97
N LEU A 44 -23.37 2.30 18.89
CA LEU A 44 -22.85 2.40 17.53
C LEU A 44 -23.24 3.73 16.91
N LEU A 45 -22.27 4.38 16.28
CA LEU A 45 -22.52 5.48 15.34
C LEU A 45 -22.93 4.85 14.00
N VAL A 46 -24.14 5.16 13.56
CA VAL A 46 -24.75 4.61 12.34
C VAL A 46 -25.09 5.78 11.40
N PRO A 47 -24.71 5.72 10.11
CA PRO A 47 -25.11 6.75 9.17
C PRO A 47 -26.62 6.66 8.90
N LEU A 48 -27.26 7.82 8.70
CA LEU A 48 -28.67 7.92 8.31
C LEU A 48 -29.01 7.24 6.96
N SER A 49 -28.03 6.74 6.21
CA SER A 49 -28.24 6.06 4.91
C SER A 49 -27.46 4.74 4.79
N ALA A 50 -28.14 3.72 4.25
CA ALA A 50 -27.61 2.36 4.09
C ALA A 50 -26.52 2.21 3.01
N HIS A 51 -26.33 3.22 2.17
CA HIS A 51 -25.40 3.20 1.04
C HIS A 51 -23.98 3.70 1.37
N PHE A 52 -23.74 4.14 2.61
CA PHE A 52 -22.43 4.61 3.05
C PHE A 52 -21.77 3.59 3.98
N ALA A 53 -20.63 3.03 3.56
CA ALA A 53 -19.86 2.09 4.36
C ALA A 53 -19.18 2.82 5.53
N PHE A 54 -19.87 2.87 6.67
CA PHE A 54 -19.36 3.51 7.89
C PHE A 54 -19.01 2.44 8.94
N ILE A 55 -17.78 2.50 9.44
CA ILE A 55 -17.34 1.69 10.58
C ILE A 55 -17.38 2.58 11.81
N SER A 56 -18.19 2.22 12.80
CA SER A 56 -18.24 2.95 14.07
C SER A 56 -16.83 3.00 14.71
N PRO A 57 -16.31 4.19 15.05
CA PRO A 57 -15.02 4.35 15.73
C PRO A 57 -14.89 3.53 17.01
N LEU A 58 -15.99 3.39 17.76
CA LEU A 58 -16.03 2.56 18.96
C LEU A 58 -15.80 1.07 18.64
N LYS A 59 -16.36 0.59 17.53
CA LYS A 59 -16.15 -0.79 17.06
C LYS A 59 -14.69 -1.05 16.71
N LEU A 60 -13.99 -0.09 16.11
CA LEU A 60 -12.54 -0.21 15.85
C LEU A 60 -11.73 -0.27 17.14
N MET A 61 -12.05 0.58 18.12
CA MET A 61 -11.39 0.60 19.43
C MET A 61 -11.55 -0.71 20.21
N ILE A 62 -12.63 -1.46 20.00
CA ILE A 62 -12.86 -2.76 20.66
C ILE A 62 -12.24 -3.91 19.84
N VAL A 63 -12.49 -3.92 18.52
CA VAL A 63 -12.09 -5.02 17.64
C VAL A 63 -10.58 -5.07 17.43
N MET A 64 -9.90 -3.92 17.33
CA MET A 64 -8.45 -3.90 17.10
C MET A 64 -7.65 -4.51 18.26
N PRO A 65 -7.88 -4.15 19.54
CA PRO A 65 -7.24 -4.84 20.66
C PRO A 65 -7.61 -6.31 20.73
N LEU A 66 -8.89 -6.66 20.51
CA LEU A 66 -9.34 -8.05 20.51
C LEU A 66 -8.62 -8.89 19.45
N LEU A 67 -8.45 -8.34 18.25
CA LEU A 67 -7.71 -8.98 17.17
C LEU A 67 -6.20 -9.08 17.51
N ALA A 68 -5.64 -8.07 18.19
CA ALA A 68 -4.26 -8.08 18.66
C ALA A 68 -4.01 -9.13 19.77
N LEU A 69 -5.04 -9.58 20.49
CA LEU A 69 -4.91 -10.71 21.42
C LEU A 69 -4.62 -12.03 20.71
N ILE A 70 -5.01 -12.19 19.44
CA ILE A 70 -4.77 -13.43 18.67
C ILE A 70 -3.27 -13.74 18.52
N PRO A 71 -2.42 -12.85 17.95
CA PRO A 71 -0.99 -13.12 17.85
C PRO A 71 -0.33 -13.21 19.24
N LEU A 72 -0.80 -12.45 20.23
CA LEU A 72 -0.28 -12.54 21.59
C LEU A 72 -0.57 -13.92 22.22
N ALA A 73 -1.78 -14.43 22.04
CA ALA A 73 -2.17 -15.76 22.45
C ALA A 73 -1.32 -16.82 21.74
N LEU A 74 -1.12 -16.70 20.42
CA LEU A 74 -0.26 -17.62 19.66
C LEU A 74 1.17 -17.65 20.19
N ILE A 75 1.75 -16.48 20.52
CA ILE A 75 3.09 -16.40 21.13
C ILE A 75 3.10 -17.08 22.50
N ARG A 76 2.05 -16.86 23.30
CA ARG A 76 1.95 -17.37 24.68
C ARG A 76 1.68 -18.87 24.75
N LEU A 77 0.91 -19.39 23.80
CA LEU A 77 0.55 -20.80 23.62
C LEU A 77 1.64 -21.58 22.88
N ARG A 78 2.63 -20.91 22.27
CA ARG A 78 3.73 -21.59 21.59
C ARG A 78 4.46 -22.49 22.59
N PRO A 79 4.61 -23.80 22.28
CA PRO A 79 5.34 -24.70 23.16
C PRO A 79 6.77 -24.17 23.33
N ARG A 80 7.21 -24.10 24.59
CA ARG A 80 8.60 -23.77 24.90
C ARG A 80 9.46 -24.94 24.44
N ILE A 81 10.03 -24.80 23.25
CA ILE A 81 11.02 -25.75 22.75
C ILE A 81 12.20 -25.70 23.72
N LYS A 82 12.52 -26.81 24.37
CA LYS A 82 13.73 -26.92 25.19
C LYS A 82 14.92 -26.72 24.25
N VAL A 83 15.53 -25.55 24.31
CA VAL A 83 16.71 -25.23 23.51
C VAL A 83 17.87 -26.02 24.09
N ARG A 84 18.30 -27.08 23.39
CA ARG A 84 19.53 -27.78 23.74
C ARG A 84 20.70 -26.92 23.29
N ARG A 85 21.49 -26.44 24.25
CA ARG A 85 22.78 -25.81 23.96
C ARG A 85 23.81 -26.90 23.74
N ALA A 86 24.42 -26.91 22.57
CA ALA A 86 25.45 -27.87 22.18
C ALA A 86 26.60 -27.08 21.55
N PRO A 87 27.85 -27.60 21.60
CA PRO A 87 28.93 -27.02 20.83
C PRO A 87 28.57 -27.00 19.34
N ILE A 88 28.97 -25.94 18.64
CA ILE A 88 28.74 -25.79 17.20
C ILE A 88 29.57 -26.88 16.49
N TRP A 89 28.94 -27.61 15.57
CA TRP A 89 29.67 -28.58 14.73
C TRP A 89 30.52 -27.82 13.70
N CYS A 90 31.83 -27.80 13.91
CA CYS A 90 32.79 -27.10 13.05
C CYS A 90 33.39 -28.02 11.97
N GLY A 91 32.67 -29.05 11.50
CA GLY A 91 33.16 -29.91 10.40
C GLY A 91 34.47 -30.66 10.68
N GLY A 92 34.93 -30.72 11.95
CA GLY A 92 36.22 -31.26 12.34
C GLY A 92 37.27 -30.22 12.75
N GLU A 93 37.01 -28.92 12.58
CA GLU A 93 37.93 -27.85 12.96
C GLU A 93 37.76 -27.40 14.43
N PRO A 94 38.83 -26.90 15.08
CA PRO A 94 38.73 -26.34 16.43
C PRO A 94 37.83 -25.11 16.44
N VAL A 95 36.90 -25.04 17.41
CA VAL A 95 35.89 -23.97 17.59
C VAL A 95 36.48 -22.55 17.62
N GLN A 96 37.76 -22.44 17.98
CA GLN A 96 38.53 -21.19 18.07
C GLN A 96 38.85 -20.60 16.69
N SER A 97 38.82 -21.41 15.62
CA SER A 97 38.98 -21.01 14.22
C SER A 97 37.64 -20.55 13.63
N HIS A 98 36.97 -19.59 14.28
CA HIS A 98 35.64 -19.11 13.86
C HIS A 98 35.68 -18.24 12.58
N SER A 99 36.30 -18.75 11.52
CA SER A 99 36.17 -18.27 10.13
C SER A 99 34.89 -18.80 9.45
N GLY A 100 34.15 -19.69 10.12
CA GLY A 100 32.88 -20.27 9.64
C GLY A 100 31.64 -19.41 9.88
N ALA A 101 31.76 -18.22 10.49
CA ALA A 101 30.64 -17.28 10.55
C ALA A 101 30.25 -16.87 9.13
N THR A 102 28.97 -17.00 8.78
CA THR A 102 28.48 -16.46 7.51
C THR A 102 28.71 -14.95 7.51
N THR A 103 29.71 -14.50 6.74
CA THR A 103 29.99 -13.06 6.60
C THR A 103 28.82 -12.39 5.89
N ALA A 104 28.63 -11.09 6.15
CA ALA A 104 27.62 -10.30 5.45
C ALA A 104 27.75 -10.41 3.92
N LEU A 105 28.98 -10.56 3.41
CA LEU A 105 29.26 -10.78 2.00
C LEU A 105 28.76 -12.15 1.51
N ALA A 106 29.06 -13.23 2.24
CA ALA A 106 28.60 -14.57 1.87
C ALA A 106 27.08 -14.67 1.87
N PHE A 107 26.42 -14.08 2.88
CA PHE A 107 24.97 -13.97 2.96
C PHE A 107 24.40 -13.17 1.78
N SER A 108 24.95 -11.98 1.51
CA SER A 108 24.48 -11.13 0.41
C SER A 108 24.65 -11.80 -0.96
N ASN A 109 25.75 -12.54 -1.15
CA ASN A 109 25.99 -13.30 -2.38
C ASN A 109 24.98 -14.45 -2.54
N ALA A 110 24.70 -15.20 -1.46
CA ALA A 110 23.67 -16.24 -1.48
C ALA A 110 22.28 -15.65 -1.81
N MET A 111 21.93 -14.52 -1.21
CA MET A 111 20.68 -13.80 -1.48
C MET A 111 20.59 -13.37 -2.95
N ARG A 112 21.68 -12.83 -3.50
CA ARG A 112 21.79 -12.46 -4.91
C ARG A 112 21.61 -13.67 -5.85
N VAL A 113 22.19 -14.82 -5.51
CA VAL A 113 22.07 -16.05 -6.32
C VAL A 113 20.65 -16.60 -6.26
N PHE A 114 20.03 -16.60 -5.06
CA PHE A 114 18.66 -17.06 -4.85
C PHE A 114 17.66 -16.22 -5.63
N TYR A 115 17.76 -14.88 -5.56
CA TYR A 115 16.88 -13.97 -6.30
C TYR A 115 17.36 -13.68 -7.74
N ARG A 116 18.29 -14.47 -8.28
CA ARG A 116 18.79 -14.29 -9.65
C ARG A 116 17.67 -14.38 -10.70
N PHE A 117 16.63 -15.16 -10.44
CA PHE A 117 15.49 -15.28 -11.35
C PHE A 117 14.64 -14.00 -11.43
N VAL A 118 14.51 -13.27 -10.30
CA VAL A 118 13.76 -12.01 -10.22
C VAL A 118 14.60 -10.86 -10.77
N TYR A 119 15.81 -10.69 -10.23
CA TYR A 119 16.62 -9.51 -10.52
C TYR A 119 17.50 -9.65 -11.76
N ARG A 120 17.55 -10.85 -12.38
CA ARG A 120 18.40 -11.19 -13.53
C ARG A 120 19.72 -10.39 -13.53
N PRO A 121 20.56 -10.50 -12.48
CA PRO A 121 21.76 -9.71 -12.36
C PRO A 121 22.68 -10.02 -13.54
N THR A 122 22.78 -9.09 -14.49
CA THR A 122 23.67 -9.18 -15.64
C THR A 122 25.09 -8.95 -15.15
N ASN A 123 25.85 -10.02 -14.93
CA ASN A 123 27.29 -9.92 -14.75
C ASN A 123 27.94 -9.75 -16.13
N ALA A 124 27.95 -8.53 -16.65
CA ALA A 124 28.73 -8.22 -17.85
C ALA A 124 30.21 -8.07 -17.46
N ILE A 125 30.89 -9.19 -17.24
CA ILE A 125 32.36 -9.18 -17.07
C ILE A 125 32.98 -9.10 -18.47
N ASN A 126 33.08 -7.89 -19.02
CA ASN A 126 33.80 -7.64 -20.26
C ASN A 126 35.31 -7.70 -20.00
N ARG A 127 35.92 -8.88 -20.17
CA ARG A 127 37.38 -9.05 -20.11
C ARG A 127 37.95 -8.78 -21.49
N ARG A 128 38.51 -7.58 -21.70
CA ARG A 128 39.37 -7.31 -22.86
C ARG A 128 40.79 -7.75 -22.50
N PHE A 129 41.28 -8.77 -23.20
CA PHE A 129 42.67 -9.18 -23.16
C PHE A 129 43.43 -8.42 -24.25
N ASP A 130 44.59 -7.88 -23.92
CA ASP A 130 45.48 -7.23 -24.88
C ASP A 130 46.16 -8.32 -25.72
N ALA A 131 46.06 -8.22 -27.05
CA ALA A 131 46.57 -9.26 -27.95
C ALA A 131 48.09 -9.24 -28.09
N ASP A 132 48.78 -8.17 -27.66
CA ASP A 132 50.19 -7.94 -28.01
C ASP A 132 51.18 -7.94 -26.83
N SER A 133 50.77 -8.08 -25.57
CA SER A 133 51.75 -8.32 -24.50
C SER A 133 51.19 -9.03 -23.26
N LYS A 134 51.57 -10.30 -23.12
CA LYS A 134 51.46 -11.18 -21.94
C LYS A 134 50.02 -11.51 -21.46
N PRO A 135 49.57 -12.78 -21.62
CA PRO A 135 48.18 -13.22 -21.38
C PRO A 135 47.73 -13.29 -19.90
N TYR A 136 48.46 -12.67 -18.96
CA TYR A 136 48.22 -12.83 -17.52
C TYR A 136 47.97 -11.53 -16.74
N PHE A 137 48.07 -10.34 -17.35
CA PHE A 137 47.85 -9.08 -16.64
C PHE A 137 46.51 -8.44 -17.02
N LEU A 138 45.50 -8.65 -16.18
CA LEU A 138 44.24 -7.88 -16.22
C LEU A 138 44.52 -6.44 -15.77
N LYS A 139 44.40 -5.46 -16.67
CA LYS A 139 44.69 -4.05 -16.36
C LYS A 139 43.48 -3.26 -15.84
N THR A 140 42.26 -3.64 -16.21
CA THR A 140 41.07 -2.86 -15.81
C THR A 140 39.86 -3.77 -15.64
N LEU A 141 39.18 -3.62 -14.50
CA LEU A 141 37.97 -4.34 -14.14
C LEU A 141 36.85 -3.30 -13.94
N GLU A 142 36.09 -3.04 -15.01
CA GLU A 142 34.91 -2.18 -14.93
C GLU A 142 33.74 -3.01 -14.39
N PHE A 143 33.39 -2.75 -13.12
CA PHE A 143 32.22 -3.34 -12.48
C PHE A 143 31.01 -2.43 -12.71
N ASP A 144 30.24 -2.69 -13.77
CA ASP A 144 28.99 -1.99 -14.00
C ASP A 144 27.86 -2.67 -13.18
N TYR A 145 27.63 -2.18 -11.96
CA TYR A 145 26.51 -2.62 -11.10
C TYR A 145 25.22 -1.90 -11.52
N ALA A 146 24.79 -2.09 -12.76
CA ALA A 146 23.48 -1.65 -13.20
C ALA A 146 22.42 -2.61 -12.60
N GLN A 147 21.70 -2.15 -11.58
CA GLN A 147 20.46 -2.78 -11.13
C GLN A 147 19.51 -2.74 -12.34
N ALA A 148 19.32 -3.88 -13.01
CA ALA A 148 18.42 -3.99 -14.15
C ALA A 148 17.05 -3.42 -13.74
N PRO A 149 16.56 -2.34 -14.38
CA PRO A 149 15.33 -1.68 -13.95
C PRO A 149 14.15 -2.55 -14.35
N PHE A 150 13.80 -3.57 -13.57
CA PHE A 150 12.67 -4.47 -13.86
C PHE A 150 11.37 -3.68 -14.09
N PHE A 151 11.14 -2.64 -13.29
CA PHE A 151 9.95 -1.80 -13.39
C PHE A 151 9.94 -0.88 -14.62
N GLY A 152 11.10 -0.51 -15.16
CA GLY A 152 11.18 0.45 -16.28
C GLY A 152 10.51 -0.08 -17.55
N PRO A 153 11.04 -1.14 -18.18
CA PRO A 153 10.51 -1.69 -19.42
C PRO A 153 9.15 -2.38 -19.27
N TRP A 154 8.84 -2.93 -18.10
CA TRP A 154 7.65 -3.78 -17.94
C TRP A 154 6.45 -3.11 -17.27
N LEU A 155 6.65 -2.08 -16.45
CA LEU A 155 5.54 -1.36 -15.80
C LEU A 155 5.39 0.07 -16.36
N PHE A 156 6.47 0.83 -16.43
CA PHE A 156 6.41 2.23 -16.84
C PHE A 156 6.25 2.41 -18.36
N GLN A 157 7.01 1.66 -19.17
CA GLN A 157 6.92 1.75 -20.63
C GLN A 157 5.53 1.39 -21.19
N PRO A 158 4.82 0.32 -20.77
CA PRO A 158 3.45 0.08 -21.24
C PRO A 158 2.47 1.13 -20.73
N ALA A 159 2.59 1.60 -19.48
CA ALA A 159 1.73 2.66 -18.95
C ALA A 159 1.87 3.96 -19.75
N VAL A 160 3.10 4.40 -20.04
CA VAL A 160 3.36 5.59 -20.86
C VAL A 160 2.80 5.41 -22.27
N ARG A 161 2.99 4.24 -22.89
CA ARG A 161 2.43 3.95 -24.22
C ARG A 161 0.90 3.98 -24.24
N LEU A 162 0.23 3.48 -23.20
CA LEU A 162 -1.22 3.55 -23.04
C LEU A 162 -1.69 5.00 -22.92
N VAL A 163 -1.07 5.79 -22.05
CA VAL A 163 -1.42 7.22 -21.90
C VAL A 163 -1.25 7.95 -23.22
N GLN A 164 -0.12 7.77 -23.91
CA GLN A 164 0.12 8.40 -25.21
C GLN A 164 -0.91 7.95 -26.27
N ALA A 165 -1.32 6.69 -26.27
CA ALA A 165 -2.34 6.19 -27.18
C ALA A 165 -3.72 6.81 -26.89
N LEU A 166 -4.09 6.95 -25.61
CA LEU A 166 -5.31 7.63 -25.20
C LEU A 166 -5.29 9.11 -25.58
N THR A 167 -4.19 9.80 -25.31
CA THR A 167 -4.01 11.22 -25.68
C THR A 167 -4.16 11.42 -27.18
N ARG A 168 -3.53 10.58 -28.01
CA ARG A 168 -3.70 10.65 -29.48
C ARG A 168 -5.15 10.46 -29.94
N ARG A 169 -5.92 9.59 -29.26
CA ARG A 169 -7.35 9.40 -29.56
C ARG A 169 -8.20 10.60 -29.13
N ILE A 170 -7.89 11.19 -27.97
CA ILE A 170 -8.61 12.36 -27.44
C ILE A 170 -8.30 13.63 -28.24
N LEU A 171 -7.11 13.74 -28.84
CA LEU A 171 -6.75 14.87 -29.69
C LEU A 171 -7.71 15.07 -30.88
N PHE A 172 -8.37 14.02 -31.36
CA PHE A 172 -9.42 14.15 -32.39
C PHE A 172 -10.62 15.00 -31.94
N LEU A 173 -10.88 15.12 -30.63
CA LEU A 173 -11.93 16.02 -30.12
C LEU A 173 -11.53 17.50 -30.22
N GLN A 174 -10.25 17.82 -30.39
CA GLN A 174 -9.74 19.19 -30.55
C GLN A 174 -9.84 19.72 -31.99
N ASN A 175 -10.82 19.24 -32.76
CA ASN A 175 -11.11 19.84 -34.06
C ASN A 175 -11.58 21.28 -33.80
N GLY A 176 -10.91 22.28 -34.39
CA GLY A 176 -11.17 23.72 -34.18
C GLY A 176 -12.55 24.22 -34.65
N LEU A 177 -13.53 23.33 -34.81
CA LEU A 177 -14.88 23.58 -35.27
C LEU A 177 -15.76 23.92 -34.06
N MET A 178 -16.15 25.18 -33.94
CA MET A 178 -17.04 25.66 -32.86
C MET A 178 -18.32 24.83 -32.71
N ASN A 179 -18.91 24.43 -33.83
CA ASN A 179 -20.15 23.64 -33.85
C ASN A 179 -19.99 22.25 -33.21
N ALA A 180 -18.80 21.65 -33.31
CA ALA A 180 -18.53 20.35 -32.68
C ALA A 180 -18.53 20.46 -31.15
N TYR A 181 -17.96 21.54 -30.62
CA TYR A 181 -17.98 21.82 -29.17
C TYR A 181 -19.39 22.03 -28.65
N LEU A 182 -20.24 22.77 -29.37
CA LEU A 182 -21.65 22.94 -29.01
C LEU A 182 -22.38 21.59 -28.95
N ALA A 183 -22.14 20.72 -29.93
CA ALA A 183 -22.70 19.38 -29.94
C ALA A 183 -22.20 18.52 -28.76
N TYR A 184 -20.90 18.58 -28.44
CA TYR A 184 -20.33 17.85 -27.29
C TYR A 184 -20.93 18.31 -25.96
N ILE A 185 -21.09 19.62 -25.75
CA ILE A 185 -21.70 20.17 -24.54
C ILE A 185 -23.18 19.77 -24.45
N GLY A 186 -23.92 19.83 -25.57
CA GLY A 186 -25.31 19.36 -25.62
C GLY A 186 -25.46 17.88 -25.27
N ILE A 187 -24.61 17.01 -25.84
CA ILE A 187 -24.58 15.57 -25.53
C ILE A 187 -24.21 15.35 -24.06
N LEU A 188 -23.21 16.06 -23.53
CA LEU A 188 -22.82 15.98 -22.13
C LEU A 188 -23.99 16.36 -21.21
N LEU A 189 -24.73 17.42 -21.55
CA LEU A 189 -25.90 17.85 -20.80
C LEU A 189 -27.01 16.79 -20.80
N LEU A 190 -27.30 16.19 -21.97
CA LEU A 190 -28.26 15.10 -22.08
C LEU A 190 -27.84 13.88 -21.25
N LEU A 191 -26.55 13.53 -21.23
CA LEU A 191 -26.03 12.45 -20.41
C LEU A 191 -26.17 12.74 -18.91
N ILE A 192 -25.87 13.97 -18.47
CA ILE A 192 -26.06 14.38 -17.08
C ILE A 192 -27.54 14.30 -16.69
N PHE A 193 -28.42 14.78 -17.57
CA PHE A 193 -29.86 14.78 -17.32
C PHE A 193 -30.42 13.36 -17.26
N ALA A 194 -30.01 12.50 -18.20
CA ALA A 194 -30.35 11.08 -18.17
C ALA A 194 -29.81 10.41 -16.90
N PHE A 195 -28.55 10.64 -16.53
CA PHE A 195 -27.98 10.09 -15.32
C PHE A 195 -28.73 10.54 -14.07
N ALA A 196 -29.06 11.83 -13.95
CA ALA A 196 -29.84 12.36 -12.83
C ALA A 196 -31.25 11.77 -12.76
N LEU A 197 -31.89 11.54 -13.91
CA LEU A 197 -33.24 10.95 -13.98
C LEU A 197 -33.23 9.45 -13.66
N PHE A 198 -32.23 8.70 -14.13
CA PHE A 198 -32.07 7.28 -13.82
C PHE A 198 -31.55 7.05 -12.40
N TRP A 199 -30.76 7.97 -11.86
CA TRP A 199 -30.31 7.98 -10.46
C TRP A 199 -31.40 8.55 -9.55
N THR A 200 -32.55 7.87 -9.49
CA THR A 200 -33.48 8.04 -8.38
C THR A 200 -33.05 7.08 -7.28
N PRO A 201 -32.48 7.55 -6.15
CA PRO A 201 -32.18 6.66 -5.04
C PRO A 201 -33.50 6.07 -4.53
N LYS A 202 -33.62 4.73 -4.57
CA LYS A 202 -34.63 4.02 -3.78
C LYS A 202 -34.18 3.94 -2.32
#